data_AF-A0AAN9UY65-F1
#
_entry.id   AF-A0AAN9UY65-F1
#
_cell.length_a   1.000
_cell.length_b   1.000
_cell.length_c   1.000
_cell.angle_alpha   90.00
_cell.angle_beta   90.00
_cell.angle_gamma   90.00
#
_symmetry.space_group_name_H-M   'P 1'
#
loop_
_entity.id
_entity.type
_entity.pdbx_description
1 polymer ?
#
loop_
_entity_poly.entity_id
_entity_poly.type
_entity_poly.pdbx_seq_one_letter_code
_entity_poly.pdbx_strand_id
1 'polypeptide(L)'
;MDHQTEQIHFHSYAADEPRKVETNNIHQILEFFDDEGKLKNQPDTYYVVFAIPCGICQDRNLALTNHYKTQRTRATHEAYAVLPCGHAFGYRCVHKWLYGNRSCPTCRRNPFGPEGFTMLDLFGDADSRDQHEEIKELKALLQRPPPWERRTQPRTQPETQPPQPPPFPRLRRGAVSVGLIDRGGLAPPVLRREPSDRPFDGVSSFRNP
;
A
#
# COMPACT_ATOMS: atom_id res chain seq x y z
N MET A 1 68.54 11.68 -35.76
CA MET A 1 67.95 11.06 -34.56
C MET A 1 66.57 11.64 -34.46
N ASP A 2 65.65 11.02 -35.19
CA ASP A 2 64.40 11.64 -35.58
C ASP A 2 63.30 11.04 -34.72
N HIS A 3 62.95 11.77 -33.66
CA HIS A 3 61.85 11.40 -32.79
C HIS A 3 60.53 11.78 -33.48
N GLN A 4 59.97 10.83 -34.22
CA GLN A 4 58.58 10.90 -34.65
C GLN A 4 57.69 10.72 -33.41
N THR A 5 57.10 11.82 -32.94
CA THR A 5 56.09 11.80 -31.89
C THR A 5 54.79 11.20 -32.43
N GLU A 6 54.44 9.99 -32.00
CA GLU A 6 53.13 9.40 -32.29
C GLU A 6 52.02 10.29 -31.73
N GLN A 7 51.18 10.83 -32.62
CA GLN A 7 49.98 11.54 -32.23
C GLN A 7 48.92 10.53 -31.78
N ILE A 8 48.77 10.37 -30.46
CA ILE A 8 47.72 9.54 -29.87
C ILE A 8 46.37 10.16 -30.20
N HIS A 9 45.67 9.57 -31.16
CA HIS A 9 44.38 10.03 -31.66
C HIS A 9 43.27 9.75 -30.63
N PHE A 10 43.11 10.66 -29.66
CA PHE A 10 41.99 10.65 -28.73
C PHE A 10 40.67 10.78 -29.52
N HIS A 11 40.03 9.64 -29.79
CA HIS A 11 38.66 9.61 -30.27
C HIS A 11 37.77 10.08 -29.12
N SER A 12 37.38 11.35 -29.15
CA SER A 12 36.35 11.88 -28.28
C SER A 12 35.02 11.24 -28.67
N TYR A 13 34.70 10.11 -28.05
CA TYR A 13 33.35 9.57 -28.07
C TYR A 13 32.44 10.60 -27.42
N ALA A 14 31.70 11.34 -28.25
CA ALA A 14 30.57 12.12 -27.78
C ALA A 14 29.59 11.12 -27.17
N ALA A 15 29.44 11.14 -25.85
CA ALA A 15 28.41 10.37 -25.19
C ALA A 15 27.06 10.92 -25.67
N ASP A 16 26.21 10.05 -26.22
CA ASP A 16 24.87 10.42 -26.66
C ASP A 16 24.11 11.06 -25.48
N GLU A 17 23.30 12.09 -25.75
CA GLU A 17 22.55 12.75 -24.69
C GLU A 17 21.65 11.74 -23.95
N PRO A 18 21.64 11.77 -22.61
CA PRO A 18 20.92 10.76 -21.84
C PRO A 18 19.41 10.88 -22.08
N ARG A 19 18.72 9.73 -22.20
CA ARG A 19 17.26 9.73 -22.33
C ARG A 19 16.60 10.25 -21.06
N LYS A 20 16.08 11.46 -21.14
CA LYS A 20 15.35 12.12 -20.06
C LYS A 20 13.92 11.58 -19.97
N VAL A 21 13.44 11.34 -18.75
CA VAL A 21 12.07 10.87 -18.45
C VAL A 21 11.44 11.85 -17.48
N GLU A 22 10.39 12.55 -17.93
CA GLU A 22 9.78 13.70 -17.23
C GLU A 22 8.29 13.48 -16.88
N THR A 23 7.77 12.27 -17.10
CA THR A 23 6.37 11.91 -16.82
C THR A 23 6.18 11.59 -15.33
N ASN A 24 5.07 12.02 -14.71
CA ASN A 24 4.71 11.59 -13.35
C ASN A 24 3.81 10.33 -13.33
N ASN A 25 3.57 9.71 -14.49
CA ASN A 25 2.87 8.43 -14.60
C ASN A 25 3.84 7.27 -14.37
N ILE A 26 3.74 6.64 -13.21
CA ILE A 26 4.61 5.56 -12.77
C ILE A 26 4.52 4.33 -13.68
N HIS A 27 3.39 4.04 -14.32
CA HIS A 27 3.31 2.91 -15.24
C HIS A 27 4.34 3.04 -16.39
N GLN A 28 4.49 4.25 -16.95
CA GLN A 28 5.49 4.54 -18.00
C GLN A 28 6.92 4.50 -17.47
N ILE A 29 7.13 4.86 -16.20
CA ILE A 29 8.44 4.81 -15.55
C ILE A 29 8.86 3.35 -15.27
N LEU A 30 7.92 2.50 -14.85
CA LEU A 30 8.17 1.10 -14.54
C LEU A 30 8.55 0.26 -15.77
N GLU A 31 8.26 0.74 -16.99
CA GLU A 31 8.74 0.13 -18.24
C GLU A 31 10.28 0.06 -18.29
N PHE A 32 10.98 1.01 -17.67
CA PHE A 32 12.45 1.06 -17.60
C PHE A 32 13.06 0.08 -16.60
N PHE A 33 12.24 -0.57 -15.76
CA PHE A 33 12.71 -1.48 -14.71
C PHE A 33 12.32 -2.95 -14.97
N ASP A 34 13.23 -3.87 -14.72
CA ASP A 34 12.97 -5.32 -14.70
C ASP A 34 12.16 -5.72 -13.46
N ASP A 35 11.78 -6.99 -13.35
CA ASP A 35 10.81 -7.46 -12.34
C ASP A 35 11.44 -7.59 -10.95
N GLU A 36 12.78 -7.60 -10.89
CA GLU A 36 13.63 -7.42 -9.72
C GLU A 36 13.79 -5.94 -9.31
N GLY A 37 13.23 -5.01 -10.09
CA GLY A 37 13.24 -3.57 -9.81
C GLY A 37 14.54 -2.85 -10.16
N LYS A 38 15.43 -3.48 -10.93
CA LYS A 38 16.66 -2.88 -11.45
C LYS A 38 16.41 -2.25 -12.82
N LEU A 39 17.29 -1.34 -13.23
CA LEU A 39 17.15 -0.65 -14.51
C LEU A 39 17.59 -1.56 -15.67
N LYS A 40 16.71 -1.72 -16.66
CA LYS A 40 16.99 -2.51 -17.86
C LYS A 40 18.11 -1.90 -18.68
N ASN A 41 19.00 -2.77 -19.19
CA ASN A 41 19.95 -2.52 -20.29
C ASN A 41 20.57 -1.11 -20.33
N GLN A 42 21.54 -0.85 -19.46
CA GLN A 42 22.36 0.36 -19.52
C GLN A 42 23.75 0.04 -20.08
N PRO A 43 23.99 0.15 -21.40
CA PRO A 43 25.36 0.21 -21.92
C PRO A 43 26.03 1.51 -21.46
N ASP A 44 27.36 1.51 -21.31
CA ASP A 44 28.07 2.70 -20.79
C ASP A 44 27.92 3.95 -21.65
N THR A 45 27.56 3.79 -22.93
CA THR A 45 27.31 4.87 -23.89
C THR A 45 25.93 5.50 -23.80
N TYR A 46 24.95 4.89 -23.10
CA TYR A 46 23.57 5.38 -23.06
C TYR A 46 22.89 5.04 -21.73
N TYR A 47 22.38 6.08 -21.05
CA TYR A 47 21.70 5.93 -19.77
C TYR A 47 20.44 6.80 -19.69
N VAL A 48 19.55 6.41 -18.78
CA VAL A 48 18.28 7.09 -18.52
C VAL A 48 18.44 8.06 -17.34
N VAL A 49 17.83 9.24 -17.46
CA VAL A 49 17.76 10.25 -16.38
C VAL A 49 16.29 10.52 -16.06
N PHE A 50 15.88 10.18 -14.83
CA PHE A 50 14.58 10.56 -14.30
C PHE A 50 14.62 12.01 -13.82
N ALA A 51 13.90 12.88 -14.51
CA ALA A 51 13.76 14.30 -14.22
C ALA A 51 12.27 14.62 -14.10
N ILE A 52 11.62 13.93 -13.17
CA ILE A 52 10.17 13.90 -13.01
C ILE A 52 9.75 15.04 -12.06
N PRO A 53 9.22 16.18 -12.54
CA PRO A 53 8.81 17.26 -11.66
C PRO A 53 7.63 16.84 -10.77
N CYS A 54 7.62 17.27 -9.52
CA CYS A 54 6.44 17.11 -8.66
C CYS A 54 5.29 17.95 -9.23
N GLY A 55 4.26 17.32 -9.81
CA GLY A 55 3.12 17.99 -10.46
C GLY A 55 2.21 18.85 -9.57
N ILE A 56 2.59 19.10 -8.30
CA ILE A 56 1.87 19.98 -7.36
C ILE A 56 2.67 21.24 -7.05
N CYS A 57 3.98 21.13 -6.75
CA CYS A 57 4.82 22.29 -6.44
C CYS A 57 5.71 22.74 -7.61
N GLN A 58 6.03 21.84 -8.54
CA GLN A 58 6.94 22.04 -9.69
C GLN A 58 8.39 22.44 -9.35
N ASP A 59 8.71 22.77 -8.09
CA ASP A 59 10.03 23.24 -7.64
C ASP A 59 11.18 22.22 -7.77
N ARG A 60 10.90 20.92 -7.60
CA ARG A 60 11.91 19.84 -7.56
C ARG A 60 11.42 18.55 -8.19
N ASN A 61 12.37 17.78 -8.72
CA ASN A 61 12.13 16.43 -9.25
C ASN A 61 11.95 15.41 -8.13
N LEU A 62 11.04 14.44 -8.31
CA LEU A 62 10.80 13.36 -7.36
C LEU A 62 12.09 12.57 -7.03
N ALA A 63 12.16 11.98 -5.84
CA ALA A 63 13.30 11.19 -5.35
C ALA A 63 13.47 9.81 -6.02
N LEU A 64 13.22 9.74 -7.33
CA LEU A 64 13.48 8.56 -8.15
C LEU A 64 14.68 8.86 -9.07
N THR A 65 15.76 8.10 -8.96
CA THR A 65 16.99 8.36 -9.70
C THR A 65 17.48 7.12 -10.47
N ASN A 66 18.51 7.29 -11.30
CA ASN A 66 19.25 6.18 -11.88
C ASN A 66 20.48 5.92 -11.01
N HIS A 67 20.36 5.03 -10.02
CA HIS A 67 21.39 4.85 -8.98
C HIS A 67 22.80 4.50 -9.50
N TYR A 68 22.94 4.03 -10.74
CA TYR A 68 24.24 3.79 -11.39
C TYR A 68 24.97 5.07 -11.84
N LYS A 69 24.23 6.15 -12.11
CA LYS A 69 24.77 7.42 -12.66
C LYS A 69 24.39 8.66 -11.83
N THR A 70 23.30 8.62 -11.07
CA THR A 70 22.79 9.70 -10.21
C THR A 70 22.28 9.19 -8.86
N GLN A 71 22.81 9.76 -7.78
CA GLN A 71 22.35 9.50 -6.41
C GLN A 71 21.21 10.45 -6.03
N ARG A 72 20.35 10.02 -5.10
CA ARG A 72 19.43 10.92 -4.38
C ARG A 72 20.25 11.98 -3.63
N THR A 73 19.80 13.24 -3.64
CA THR A 73 20.49 14.35 -2.97
C THR A 73 19.47 15.29 -2.34
N ARG A 74 19.90 16.24 -1.52
CA ARG A 74 18.99 17.29 -0.98
C ARG A 74 18.33 18.16 -2.06
N ALA A 75 18.82 18.11 -3.31
CA ALA A 75 18.21 18.80 -4.45
C ALA A 75 17.03 18.03 -5.08
N THR A 76 16.91 16.71 -4.85
CA THR A 76 15.65 16.03 -5.16
C THR A 76 14.55 16.52 -4.21
N HIS A 77 13.31 16.32 -4.61
CA HIS A 77 12.16 16.48 -3.74
C HIS A 77 12.29 15.55 -2.53
N GLU A 78 11.50 15.80 -1.48
CA GLU A 78 11.30 14.79 -0.42
C GLU A 78 10.76 13.48 -1.02
N ALA A 79 10.78 12.41 -0.21
CA ALA A 79 10.15 11.14 -0.53
C ALA A 79 8.76 11.33 -1.19
N TYR A 80 8.49 10.54 -2.22
CA TYR A 80 7.31 10.62 -3.07
C TYR A 80 6.34 9.50 -2.72
N ALA A 81 5.10 9.65 -3.17
CA ALA A 81 4.07 8.64 -3.01
C ALA A 81 3.21 8.56 -4.27
N VAL A 82 2.64 7.38 -4.51
CA VAL A 82 1.96 7.04 -5.77
C VAL A 82 0.48 6.77 -5.49
N LEU A 83 -0.40 7.48 -6.19
CA LEU A 83 -1.83 7.25 -6.07
C LEU A 83 -2.24 5.97 -6.83
N PRO A 84 -3.34 5.29 -6.45
CA PRO A 84 -3.84 4.09 -7.15
C PRO A 84 -4.22 4.28 -8.64
N CYS A 85 -4.12 5.50 -9.16
CA CYS A 85 -4.26 5.82 -10.58
C CYS A 85 -2.92 5.91 -11.33
N GLY A 86 -1.81 5.51 -10.69
CA GLY A 86 -0.46 5.49 -11.26
C GLY A 86 0.31 6.81 -11.21
N HIS A 87 -0.25 7.88 -10.63
CA HIS A 87 0.39 9.20 -10.62
C HIS A 87 1.19 9.45 -9.33
N ALA A 88 2.46 9.85 -9.48
CA ALA A 88 3.37 10.16 -8.39
C ALA A 88 3.51 11.66 -8.11
N PHE A 89 3.76 11.97 -6.84
CA PHE A 89 3.94 13.33 -6.31
C PHE A 89 4.81 13.29 -5.05
N GLY A 90 5.43 14.41 -4.68
CA GLY A 90 6.07 14.55 -3.37
C GLY A 90 5.07 14.31 -2.23
N TYR A 91 5.46 13.53 -1.21
CA TYR A 91 4.54 13.01 -0.20
C TYR A 91 3.78 14.12 0.54
N ARG A 92 4.45 15.17 1.03
CA ARG A 92 3.79 16.25 1.77
C ARG A 92 2.93 17.10 0.84
N CYS A 93 3.33 17.25 -0.42
CA CYS A 93 2.53 17.94 -1.45
C CYS A 93 1.19 17.22 -1.68
N VAL A 94 1.19 15.91 -1.94
CA VAL A 94 -0.05 15.17 -2.19
C VAL A 94 -0.87 14.95 -0.93
N HIS A 95 -0.23 14.74 0.23
CA HIS A 95 -0.93 14.70 1.51
C HIS A 95 -1.68 16.01 1.81
N LYS A 96 -1.02 17.17 1.61
CA LYS A 96 -1.65 18.50 1.76
C LYS A 96 -2.79 18.71 0.75
N TRP A 97 -2.60 18.31 -0.50
CA TRP A 97 -3.63 18.40 -1.53
C TRP A 97 -4.89 17.61 -1.15
N LEU A 98 -4.71 16.36 -0.69
CA LEU A 98 -5.80 15.44 -0.38
C LEU A 98 -6.60 15.81 0.87
N TYR A 99 -6.04 16.63 1.76
CA TYR A 99 -6.78 17.21 2.89
C TYR A 99 -7.94 18.11 2.42
N GLY A 100 -7.74 18.86 1.32
CA GLY A 100 -8.77 19.73 0.73
C GLY A 100 -9.50 19.14 -0.48
N ASN A 101 -8.89 18.19 -1.21
CA ASN A 101 -9.38 17.71 -2.51
C ASN A 101 -9.44 16.18 -2.54
N ARG A 102 -10.61 15.59 -2.80
CA ARG A 102 -10.75 14.12 -2.84
C ARG A 102 -10.41 13.48 -4.20
N SER A 103 -9.42 14.01 -4.90
CA SER A 103 -9.07 13.58 -6.27
C SER A 103 -7.58 13.71 -6.59
N CYS A 104 -7.09 12.89 -7.52
CA CYS A 104 -5.74 12.99 -8.08
C CYS A 104 -5.53 14.35 -8.79
N PRO A 105 -4.44 15.10 -8.49
CA PRO A 105 -4.14 16.38 -9.16
C PRO A 105 -4.08 16.27 -10.70
N THR A 106 -3.48 15.21 -11.24
CA THR A 106 -3.27 15.05 -12.68
C THR A 106 -4.53 14.54 -13.41
N CYS A 107 -5.11 13.42 -12.96
CA CYS A 107 -6.20 12.74 -13.70
C CYS A 107 -7.59 12.82 -13.04
N ARG A 108 -7.74 13.54 -11.93
CA ARG A 108 -8.99 13.76 -11.17
C ARG A 108 -9.72 12.51 -10.67
N ARG A 109 -9.21 11.30 -10.93
CA ARG A 109 -9.72 10.05 -10.34
C ARG A 109 -9.63 10.09 -8.82
N ASN A 110 -10.65 9.54 -8.16
CA ASN A 110 -10.76 9.47 -6.70
C ASN A 110 -9.85 8.34 -6.16
N PRO A 111 -8.83 8.64 -5.32
CA PRO A 111 -7.96 7.62 -4.71
C PRO A 111 -8.56 6.95 -3.46
N PHE A 112 -9.69 7.44 -2.95
CA PHE A 112 -10.35 6.89 -1.75
C PHE A 112 -11.22 5.68 -2.11
N GLY A 113 -11.08 4.60 -1.34
CA GLY A 113 -11.85 3.37 -1.45
C GLY A 113 -13.00 3.27 -0.42
N PRO A 114 -13.72 2.13 -0.40
CA PRO A 114 -14.74 1.86 0.62
C PRO A 114 -14.15 1.77 2.04
N GLU A 115 -12.94 1.20 2.18
CA GLU A 115 -12.15 1.14 3.42
C GLU A 115 -11.53 2.48 3.84
N GLY A 116 -11.85 3.58 3.13
CA GLY A 116 -11.18 4.86 3.28
C GLY A 116 -9.99 5.05 2.32
N PHE A 117 -9.04 5.88 2.71
CA PHE A 117 -7.92 6.24 1.84
C PHE A 117 -6.98 5.05 1.62
N THR A 118 -6.80 4.62 0.36
CA THR A 118 -5.82 3.57 0.05
C THR A 118 -4.43 4.16 0.17
N MET A 119 -3.58 3.49 0.96
CA MET A 119 -2.33 4.02 1.53
C MET A 119 -1.45 4.75 0.50
N LEU A 120 -0.91 5.92 0.90
CA LEU A 120 0.23 6.53 0.22
C LEU A 120 1.48 5.85 0.74
N ASP A 121 1.83 4.73 0.12
CA ASP A 121 3.13 4.11 0.38
C ASP A 121 4.24 5.11 0.03
N LEU A 122 5.24 5.20 0.91
CA LEU A 122 6.29 6.22 0.88
C LEU A 122 7.54 5.64 0.22
N PHE A 123 7.96 6.24 -0.88
CA PHE A 123 9.13 5.83 -1.66
C PHE A 123 10.13 6.98 -1.76
N GLY A 124 11.42 6.70 -1.91
CA GLY A 124 12.42 7.75 -1.97
C GLY A 124 13.11 8.07 -0.65
N ASP A 125 12.89 7.25 0.40
CA ASP A 125 13.55 7.39 1.71
C ASP A 125 14.68 6.36 1.89
N ALA A 126 14.66 5.25 1.16
CA ALA A 126 15.77 4.29 1.12
C ALA A 126 17.03 4.88 0.44
N ASP A 127 18.19 4.26 0.69
CA ASP A 127 19.40 4.57 -0.08
C ASP A 127 19.17 4.31 -1.58
N SER A 128 19.88 5.02 -2.45
CA SER A 128 19.75 4.84 -3.91
C SER A 128 20.09 3.41 -4.36
N ARG A 129 20.95 2.70 -3.61
CA ARG A 129 21.30 1.29 -3.87
C ARG A 129 20.13 0.34 -3.61
N ASP A 130 19.28 0.66 -2.65
CA ASP A 130 18.15 -0.17 -2.22
C ASP A 130 16.83 0.20 -2.92
N GLN A 131 16.84 1.23 -3.79
CA GLN A 131 15.71 1.65 -4.62
C GLN A 131 15.05 0.51 -5.43
N HIS A 132 15.78 -0.58 -5.72
CA HIS A 132 15.23 -1.71 -6.46
C HIS A 132 14.10 -2.43 -5.71
N GLU A 133 14.19 -2.55 -4.38
CA GLU A 133 13.09 -3.12 -3.58
C GLU A 133 11.89 -2.15 -3.50
N GLU A 134 12.12 -0.84 -3.36
CA GLU A 134 11.04 0.18 -3.46
C GLU A 134 10.28 0.07 -4.80
N ILE A 135 10.99 -0.14 -5.92
CA ILE A 135 10.39 -0.32 -7.26
C ILE A 135 9.58 -1.62 -7.36
N LYS A 136 10.07 -2.70 -6.76
CA LYS A 136 9.42 -4.01 -6.75
C LYS A 136 8.13 -4.01 -5.91
N GLU A 137 8.16 -3.37 -4.75
CA GLU A 137 6.96 -3.11 -3.94
C GLU A 137 5.95 -2.25 -4.72
N LEU A 138 6.42 -1.15 -5.33
CA LEU A 138 5.59 -0.27 -6.16
C LEU A 138 4.95 -0.99 -7.36
N LYS A 139 5.67 -1.89 -8.03
CA LYS A 139 5.12 -2.79 -9.06
C LYS A 139 4.00 -3.66 -8.50
N ALA A 140 4.22 -4.33 -7.38
CA ALA A 140 3.23 -5.21 -6.76
C ALA A 140 1.96 -4.45 -6.31
N LEU A 141 2.12 -3.23 -5.78
CA LEU A 141 1.01 -2.37 -5.38
C LEU A 141 0.14 -1.94 -6.56
N LEU A 142 0.75 -1.53 -7.68
CA LEU A 142 0.03 -1.07 -8.87
C LEU A 142 -0.63 -2.20 -9.70
N GLN A 143 -0.29 -3.47 -9.44
CA GLN A 143 -1.01 -4.62 -10.01
C GLN A 143 -2.37 -4.88 -9.32
N ARG A 144 -2.61 -4.29 -8.14
CA ARG A 144 -3.87 -4.49 -7.39
C ARG A 144 -4.98 -3.64 -8.03
N PRO A 145 -6.19 -4.19 -8.23
CA PRO A 145 -7.29 -3.43 -8.84
C PRO A 145 -7.59 -2.18 -8.01
N PRO A 146 -7.66 -0.98 -8.62
CA PRO A 146 -7.79 0.27 -7.90
C PRO A 146 -9.13 0.40 -7.17
N PRO A 147 -9.26 1.31 -6.19
CA PRO A 147 -10.40 1.32 -5.27
C PRO A 147 -11.76 1.58 -5.94
N TRP A 148 -11.77 2.25 -7.08
CA TRP A 148 -12.95 2.52 -7.89
C TRP A 148 -13.42 1.32 -8.71
N GLU A 149 -12.57 0.31 -8.91
CA GLU A 149 -12.86 -0.91 -9.69
C GLU A 149 -13.22 -2.11 -8.79
N ARG A 150 -12.81 -2.10 -7.52
CA ARG A 150 -13.15 -3.17 -6.55
C ARG A 150 -14.65 -3.32 -6.25
N ARG A 151 -15.50 -2.38 -6.67
CA ARG A 151 -16.95 -2.40 -6.42
C ARG A 151 -17.75 -3.25 -7.43
N THR A 152 -17.14 -3.68 -8.54
CA THR A 152 -17.81 -4.46 -9.61
C THR A 152 -17.44 -5.94 -9.62
N GLN A 153 -16.50 -6.40 -8.77
CA GLN A 153 -16.20 -7.83 -8.66
C GLN A 153 -17.38 -8.57 -7.99
N PRO A 154 -17.92 -9.65 -8.61
CA PRO A 154 -18.92 -10.47 -7.96
C PRO A 154 -18.37 -11.03 -6.65
N ARG A 155 -19.14 -10.92 -5.57
CA ARG A 155 -18.79 -11.54 -4.29
C ARG A 155 -18.87 -13.06 -4.44
N THR A 156 -17.78 -13.71 -4.85
CA THR A 156 -17.57 -15.14 -4.63
C THR A 156 -17.62 -15.38 -3.13
N GLN A 157 -18.79 -15.81 -2.66
CA GLN A 157 -18.95 -16.24 -1.28
C GLN A 157 -18.06 -17.48 -1.09
N PRO A 158 -17.26 -17.56 -0.02
CA PRO A 158 -16.62 -18.82 0.32
C PRO A 158 -17.73 -19.85 0.52
N GLU A 159 -17.61 -20.96 -0.22
CA GLU A 159 -18.61 -22.02 -0.26
C GLU A 159 -18.94 -22.50 1.16
N THR A 160 -20.18 -22.29 1.61
CA THR A 160 -20.60 -22.72 2.95
C THR A 160 -20.49 -24.23 3.03
N GLN A 161 -19.48 -24.71 3.74
CA GLN A 161 -19.34 -26.14 4.05
C GLN A 161 -20.66 -26.65 4.65
N PRO A 162 -21.18 -27.80 4.16
CA PRO A 162 -22.37 -28.39 4.74
C PRO A 162 -22.13 -28.72 6.22
N PRO A 163 -23.15 -28.58 7.09
CA PRO A 163 -22.99 -28.76 8.52
C PRO A 163 -22.52 -30.18 8.84
N GLN A 164 -21.41 -30.28 9.59
CA GLN A 164 -20.88 -31.54 10.06
C GLN A 164 -21.90 -32.23 10.98
N PRO A 165 -22.18 -33.54 10.81
CA PRO A 165 -23.08 -34.26 11.70
C PRO A 165 -22.49 -34.34 13.12
N PRO A 166 -23.35 -34.35 14.17
CA PRO A 166 -22.88 -34.37 15.55
C PRO A 166 -22.12 -35.66 15.88
N PRO A 167 -21.09 -35.60 16.75
CA PRO A 167 -20.28 -36.76 17.08
C PRO A 167 -21.09 -37.82 17.83
N PHE A 168 -21.07 -39.06 17.34
CA PHE A 168 -21.73 -40.20 17.98
C PHE A 168 -21.18 -40.46 19.39
N PRO A 169 -22.04 -40.72 20.40
CA PRO A 169 -21.59 -41.01 21.76
C PRO A 169 -20.85 -42.35 21.81
N ARG A 170 -19.59 -42.33 22.28
CA ARG A 170 -18.79 -43.55 22.49
C ARG A 170 -19.35 -44.37 23.65
N LEU A 171 -19.81 -45.59 23.35
CA LEU A 171 -20.25 -46.55 24.36
C LEU A 171 -19.07 -46.97 25.26
N ARG A 172 -19.06 -46.55 26.53
CA ARG A 172 -18.05 -46.98 27.51
C ARG A 172 -18.36 -48.41 28.00
N ARG A 173 -17.41 -49.33 27.84
CA ARG A 173 -17.49 -50.65 28.49
C ARG A 173 -17.09 -50.56 29.97
N GLY A 174 -18.07 -50.84 30.82
CA GLY A 174 -18.02 -51.58 32.09
C GLY A 174 -16.88 -51.37 33.11
N ALA A 175 -17.29 -51.06 34.35
CA ALA A 175 -16.75 -51.67 35.56
C ALA A 175 -17.85 -51.70 36.63
N VAL A 176 -17.82 -52.71 37.51
CA VAL A 176 -18.88 -53.01 38.50
C VAL A 176 -18.39 -52.63 39.89
N SER A 177 -19.23 -52.01 40.72
CA SER A 177 -19.07 -52.02 42.18
C SER A 177 -20.40 -51.83 42.91
N VAL A 178 -20.48 -52.45 44.09
CA VAL A 178 -21.69 -52.68 44.89
C VAL A 178 -21.83 -51.61 45.98
N GLY A 179 -23.06 -51.20 46.34
CA GLY A 179 -23.32 -50.76 47.73
C GLY A 179 -24.38 -49.67 47.98
N LEU A 180 -25.37 -50.05 48.80
CA LEU A 180 -26.00 -49.26 49.89
C LEU A 180 -26.99 -48.09 49.58
N ILE A 181 -28.28 -48.39 49.83
CA ILE A 181 -29.34 -47.68 50.61
C ILE A 181 -29.16 -46.19 51.02
N ASP A 182 -30.19 -45.35 51.22
CA ASP A 182 -31.68 -45.36 51.04
C ASP A 182 -32.21 -43.91 51.32
N ARG A 183 -33.50 -43.63 51.01
CA ARG A 183 -34.40 -42.54 51.50
C ARG A 183 -34.32 -41.10 50.94
N GLY A 184 -35.38 -40.74 50.20
CA GLY A 184 -36.18 -39.50 50.35
C GLY A 184 -35.57 -38.18 49.87
N GLY A 185 -36.33 -37.18 49.40
CA GLY A 185 -37.76 -37.11 49.14
C GLY A 185 -38.20 -35.66 48.87
N LEU A 186 -39.41 -35.47 48.32
CA LEU A 186 -40.18 -34.21 48.24
C LEU A 186 -39.65 -33.05 47.36
N ALA A 187 -40.48 -32.69 46.38
CA ALA A 187 -40.66 -31.30 45.88
C ALA A 187 -41.89 -30.70 46.60
N PRO A 188 -42.43 -29.49 46.28
CA PRO A 188 -41.98 -28.39 45.40
C PRO A 188 -41.75 -27.14 46.32
N PRO A 189 -42.15 -25.85 46.10
CA PRO A 189 -42.73 -25.17 44.94
C PRO A 189 -42.13 -23.80 44.54
N VAL A 190 -42.77 -23.19 43.55
CA VAL A 190 -42.55 -21.86 42.94
C VAL A 190 -42.97 -20.71 43.87
N LEU A 191 -42.24 -19.59 43.84
CA LEU A 191 -42.79 -18.26 44.15
C LEU A 191 -42.48 -17.25 43.04
N ARG A 192 -43.51 -16.46 42.69
CA ARG A 192 -43.56 -15.49 41.59
C ARG A 192 -43.99 -14.13 42.17
N ARG A 193 -43.37 -13.02 41.74
CA ARG A 193 -43.85 -11.60 41.78
C ARG A 193 -42.71 -10.74 41.22
N GLU A 194 -42.74 -10.31 39.96
CA GLU A 194 -43.49 -9.17 39.37
C GLU A 194 -43.16 -7.78 40.00
N PRO A 195 -43.19 -6.67 39.21
CA PRO A 195 -42.21 -5.57 39.32
C PRO A 195 -42.73 -4.29 40.00
N SER A 196 -41.89 -3.24 40.06
CA SER A 196 -42.30 -1.86 40.39
C SER A 196 -41.56 -0.77 39.58
N ASP A 197 -42.33 0.12 38.98
CA ASP A 197 -42.00 1.34 38.20
C ASP A 197 -41.08 2.37 38.93
N ARG A 198 -40.08 2.99 38.24
CA ARG A 198 -40.03 4.38 37.67
C ARG A 198 -39.85 5.55 38.70
N PRO A 199 -39.81 6.86 38.31
CA PRO A 199 -39.20 7.59 37.17
C PRO A 199 -38.31 8.80 37.64
N PHE A 200 -38.15 9.83 36.79
CA PHE A 200 -37.57 11.19 36.98
C PHE A 200 -36.04 11.31 36.98
N ASP A 201 -35.43 12.40 36.50
CA ASP A 201 -35.71 13.35 35.39
C ASP A 201 -34.49 14.30 35.32
N GLY A 202 -34.20 14.94 34.17
CA GLY A 202 -33.06 15.88 34.11
C GLY A 202 -32.72 16.42 32.73
N VAL A 203 -33.49 17.40 32.24
CA VAL A 203 -33.25 18.12 30.98
C VAL A 203 -32.54 19.45 31.23
N SER A 204 -31.60 19.81 30.34
CA SER A 204 -31.16 21.17 29.91
C SER A 204 -29.63 21.25 29.85
N SER A 205 -28.91 21.67 28.80
CA SER A 205 -29.10 22.54 27.61
C SER A 205 -28.20 23.79 27.69
N PHE A 206 -27.70 24.24 26.52
CA PHE A 206 -26.98 25.51 26.27
C PHE A 206 -25.51 25.59 26.74
N ARG A 207 -24.58 26.27 26.04
CA ARG A 207 -24.52 26.81 24.64
C ARG A 207 -23.06 27.12 24.26
N ASN A 208 -22.73 27.11 22.97
CA ASN A 208 -21.57 27.84 22.42
C ASN A 208 -21.79 29.37 22.54
N PRO A 209 -20.72 30.17 22.55
CA PRO A 209 -20.16 30.69 21.30
C PRO A 209 -18.91 29.95 20.81
#